data_AF-A0A2A5STP5-F1
#
_entry.id   AF-A0A2A5STP5-F1
#
_cell.length_a   1.000
_cell.length_b   1.000
_cell.length_c   1.000
_cell.angle_alpha   90.00
_cell.angle_beta   90.00
_cell.angle_gamma   90.00
#
_symmetry.space_group_name_H-M   'P 1'
#
loop_
_entity.id
_entity.type
_entity.pdbx_description
1 polymer ?
#
loop_
_entity_poly.entity_id
_entity_poly.type
_entity_poly.pdbx_seq_one_letter_code
_entity_poly.pdbx_strand_id
1 'polypeptide(L)'
;METPKIYVVNLNSYNNIKTRGRWYDLPVDFRQIQRDLLLDEEHGEEFAIHDFDNFYGYKVGEYSSMKELNEYAEKLEEISDLDHLKEFLEVYSIDDIIDNRDDLDFVEAGDDEDLAQELIEQMGGVETLSVETLQRYFNFGSYGRDLAISDYAKTSHGYVKNI
;
A
#
# COMPACT_ATOMS: atom_id res chain seq x y z
N MET A 1 -0.20 -12.30 -5.50
CA MET A 1 0.35 -12.01 -4.16
C MET A 1 1.02 -13.25 -3.58
N GLU A 2 1.95 -13.09 -2.64
CA GLU A 2 2.47 -14.25 -1.91
C GLU A 2 1.56 -14.60 -0.73
N THR A 3 1.35 -15.90 -0.49
CA THR A 3 0.50 -16.43 0.57
C THR A 3 1.07 -16.11 1.96
N PRO A 4 0.24 -15.65 2.92
CA PRO A 4 0.65 -15.43 4.31
C PRO A 4 1.15 -16.71 4.97
N LYS A 5 2.22 -16.62 5.76
CA LYS A 5 2.84 -17.79 6.42
C LYS A 5 3.18 -17.49 7.85
N ILE A 6 3.03 -18.49 8.72
CA ILE A 6 3.43 -18.39 10.12
C ILE A 6 4.36 -19.53 10.50
N TYR A 7 5.35 -19.22 11.34
CA TYR A 7 6.23 -20.20 11.97
C TYR A 7 5.75 -20.47 13.39
N VAL A 8 5.20 -21.66 13.59
CA VAL A 8 4.61 -22.07 14.86
C VAL A 8 5.54 -23.03 15.59
N VAL A 9 5.76 -22.81 16.89
CA VAL A 9 6.57 -23.68 17.75
C VAL A 9 5.72 -24.32 18.84
N ASN A 10 6.07 -25.53 19.26
CA ASN A 10 5.54 -26.16 20.47
C ASN A 10 6.35 -25.71 21.71
N LEU A 11 5.70 -24.99 22.62
CA LEU A 11 6.27 -24.46 23.86
C LEU A 11 6.59 -25.54 24.91
N ASN A 12 5.91 -26.68 24.95
CA ASN A 12 6.21 -27.74 25.92
C ASN A 12 7.41 -28.63 25.53
N SER A 13 8.03 -28.37 24.38
CA SER A 13 9.21 -29.09 23.91
C SER A 13 10.55 -28.62 24.52
N TYR A 14 10.56 -27.66 25.45
CA TYR A 14 11.78 -27.03 26.02
C TYR A 14 12.80 -28.00 26.65
N ASN A 15 12.41 -29.22 27.05
CA ASN A 15 13.31 -30.20 27.67
C ASN A 15 14.02 -31.14 26.69
N ASN A 16 13.78 -31.04 25.38
CA ASN A 16 14.50 -31.80 24.35
C ASN A 16 15.14 -30.85 23.33
N ILE A 17 16.44 -31.04 23.04
CA ILE A 17 17.36 -30.14 22.28
C ILE A 17 17.00 -30.01 20.76
N LYS A 18 15.74 -30.17 20.38
CA LYS A 18 15.22 -30.05 19.02
C LYS A 18 13.88 -29.32 19.04
N THR A 19 13.91 -27.98 19.05
CA THR A 19 12.72 -27.12 18.89
C THR A 19 11.99 -27.49 17.59
N ARG A 20 10.83 -28.14 17.69
CA ARG A 20 10.00 -28.58 16.56
C ARG A 20 9.09 -27.43 16.14
N GLY A 21 9.66 -26.37 15.55
CA GLY A 21 8.85 -25.37 14.86
C GLY A 21 8.64 -25.73 13.41
N ARG A 22 7.54 -25.24 12.81
CA ARG A 22 7.24 -25.46 11.39
C ARG A 22 6.53 -24.25 10.79
N TRP A 23 6.83 -23.98 9.52
CA TRP A 23 6.12 -23.02 8.69
C TRP A 23 4.82 -23.61 8.14
N TYR A 24 3.75 -22.81 8.17
CA TYR A 24 2.45 -23.13 7.59
C TYR A 24 1.99 -21.99 6.70
N ASP A 25 1.54 -22.33 5.49
CA ASP A 25 0.83 -21.42 4.61
C ASP A 25 -0.62 -21.29 5.10
N LEU A 26 -1.16 -20.07 5.09
CA LEU A 26 -2.53 -19.79 5.50
C LEU A 26 -3.47 -19.74 4.29
N PRO A 27 -4.74 -20.13 4.44
CA PRO A 27 -5.34 -20.65 5.68
C PRO A 27 -4.89 -22.08 6.00
N VAL A 28 -4.78 -22.41 7.29
CA VAL A 28 -4.39 -23.74 7.78
C VAL A 28 -5.38 -24.26 8.83
N ASP A 29 -5.71 -25.55 8.76
CA ASP A 29 -6.50 -26.22 9.81
C ASP A 29 -5.64 -26.39 11.06
N PHE A 30 -6.11 -25.86 12.20
CA PHE A 30 -5.40 -25.98 13.48
C PHE A 30 -5.10 -27.44 13.86
N ARG A 31 -5.96 -28.39 13.50
CA ARG A 31 -5.73 -29.83 13.73
C ARG A 31 -4.49 -30.36 13.03
N GLN A 32 -4.14 -29.77 11.87
CA GLN A 32 -2.90 -30.10 11.18
C GLN A 32 -1.69 -29.65 11.99
N ILE A 33 -1.71 -28.42 12.52
CA ILE A 33 -0.65 -27.90 13.38
C ILE A 33 -0.49 -28.76 14.64
N GLN A 34 -1.61 -29.11 15.29
CA GLN A 34 -1.60 -29.98 16.47
C GLN A 34 -0.92 -31.32 16.19
N ARG A 35 -1.28 -31.98 15.09
CA ARG A 35 -0.68 -33.26 14.69
C ARG A 35 0.81 -33.12 14.34
N ASP A 36 1.16 -32.10 13.56
CA ASP A 36 2.51 -31.92 13.06
C ASP A 36 3.50 -31.54 14.17
N LEU A 37 3.03 -30.78 15.17
CA LEU A 37 3.83 -30.33 16.32
C LEU A 37 3.68 -31.19 17.58
N LEU A 38 2.81 -32.21 17.54
CA LEU A 38 2.44 -33.06 18.68
C LEU A 38 2.03 -32.22 19.90
N LEU A 39 1.14 -31.25 19.69
CA LEU A 39 0.55 -30.44 20.77
C LEU A 39 -0.36 -31.32 21.62
N ASP A 40 -0.30 -31.18 22.95
CA ASP A 40 -1.25 -31.86 23.82
C ASP A 40 -2.67 -31.26 23.67
N GLU A 41 -3.68 -32.11 23.50
CA GLU A 41 -5.08 -31.67 23.38
C GLU A 41 -5.66 -31.24 24.74
N GLU A 42 -5.11 -31.71 25.87
CA GLU A 42 -5.61 -31.36 27.22
C GLU A 42 -5.09 -30.01 27.75
N HIS A 43 -3.96 -29.51 27.23
CA HIS A 43 -3.29 -28.29 27.71
C HIS A 43 -3.39 -27.19 26.65
N GLY A 44 -4.45 -26.39 26.74
CA GLY A 44 -4.98 -25.57 25.64
C GLY A 44 -4.10 -24.53 24.93
N GLU A 45 -2.85 -24.26 25.33
CA GLU A 45 -1.99 -23.26 24.65
C GLU A 45 -0.50 -23.62 24.76
N GLU A 46 -0.11 -24.77 24.17
CA GLU A 46 1.30 -25.18 24.08
C GLU A 46 2.01 -24.68 22.81
N PHE A 47 1.52 -23.64 22.14
CA PHE A 47 2.17 -23.13 20.94
C PHE A 47 2.29 -21.61 20.92
N ALA A 48 3.27 -21.12 20.17
CA ALA A 48 3.45 -19.70 19.89
C ALA A 48 3.88 -19.49 18.43
N ILE A 49 3.50 -18.34 17.87
CA ILE A 49 3.99 -17.86 16.59
C ILE A 49 5.28 -17.11 16.84
N HIS A 50 6.41 -17.65 16.37
CA HIS A 50 7.73 -17.05 16.58
C HIS A 50 8.20 -16.21 15.40
N ASP A 51 7.65 -16.45 14.21
CA ASP A 51 7.99 -15.73 12.99
C ASP A 51 6.79 -15.75 12.03
N PHE A 52 6.75 -14.81 11.09
CA PHE A 52 5.68 -14.71 10.10
C PHE A 52 6.15 -14.00 8.83
N ASP A 53 5.47 -14.26 7.72
CA ASP A 53 5.79 -13.68 6.42
C ASP A 53 4.53 -13.34 5.62
N ASN A 54 4.62 -12.35 4.73
CA ASN A 54 3.55 -11.93 3.81
C ASN A 54 2.25 -11.42 4.48
N PHE A 55 2.39 -10.60 5.52
CA PHE A 55 1.26 -9.98 6.24
C PHE A 55 1.05 -8.48 5.95
N TYR A 56 1.77 -7.89 4.99
CA TYR A 56 1.53 -6.54 4.43
C TYR A 56 0.93 -5.50 5.41
N GLY A 57 1.66 -5.19 6.49
CA GLY A 57 1.23 -4.20 7.51
C GLY A 57 0.32 -4.73 8.62
N TYR A 58 -0.26 -5.92 8.47
CA TYR A 58 -1.00 -6.63 9.52
C TYR A 58 -0.05 -7.12 10.62
N LYS A 59 -0.44 -6.88 11.87
CA LYS A 59 0.38 -7.23 13.03
C LYS A 59 0.08 -8.64 13.50
N VAL A 60 1.07 -9.52 13.37
CA VAL A 60 1.04 -10.87 13.94
C VAL A 60 1.79 -10.85 15.27
N GLY A 61 1.12 -11.26 16.34
CA GLY A 61 1.69 -11.47 17.66
C GLY A 61 1.89 -12.95 17.97
N GLU A 62 2.65 -13.24 19.03
CA GLU A 62 2.98 -14.61 19.45
C GLU A 62 1.76 -15.49 19.71
N TYR A 63 0.66 -14.86 20.14
CA TYR A 63 -0.62 -15.50 20.48
C TYR A 63 -1.77 -15.02 19.59
N SER A 64 -1.45 -14.53 18.38
CA SER A 64 -2.49 -14.15 17.41
C SER A 64 -3.42 -15.32 17.13
N SER A 65 -4.72 -15.03 17.02
CA SER A 65 -5.74 -16.04 16.79
C SER A 65 -5.55 -16.68 15.42
N MET A 66 -5.42 -18.01 15.39
CA MET A 66 -5.37 -18.78 14.13
C MET A 66 -6.57 -18.50 13.23
N LYS A 67 -7.73 -18.23 13.82
CA LYS A 67 -8.93 -17.85 13.07
C LYS A 67 -8.74 -16.50 12.38
N GLU A 68 -8.27 -15.48 13.09
CA GLU A 68 -8.05 -14.14 12.53
C GLU A 68 -6.97 -14.16 11.44
N LEU A 69 -5.92 -14.97 11.62
CA LEU A 69 -4.86 -15.13 10.62
C LEU A 69 -5.35 -15.85 9.36
N ASN A 70 -6.19 -16.88 9.50
CA ASN A 70 -6.84 -17.51 8.36
C ASN A 70 -7.80 -16.55 7.65
N GLU A 71 -8.62 -15.80 8.40
CA GLU A 71 -9.52 -14.78 7.85
C GLU A 71 -8.75 -13.69 7.09
N TYR A 72 -7.59 -13.26 7.59
CA TYR A 72 -6.72 -12.34 6.88
C TYR A 72 -6.22 -12.92 5.55
N ALA A 73 -5.78 -14.18 5.56
CA ALA A 73 -5.32 -14.85 4.34
C ALA A 73 -6.44 -15.03 3.30
N GLU A 74 -7.66 -15.33 3.75
CA GLU A 74 -8.84 -15.43 2.89
C GLU A 74 -9.18 -14.07 2.25
N LYS A 75 -9.19 -12.99 3.04
CA LYS A 75 -9.39 -11.63 2.54
C LYS A 75 -8.30 -11.21 1.55
N LEU A 76 -7.05 -11.59 1.80
CA LEU A 76 -5.94 -11.25 0.90
C LEU A 76 -6.09 -11.95 -0.46
N GLU A 77 -6.57 -13.20 -0.44
CA GLU A 77 -6.88 -13.92 -1.67
C GLU A 77 -8.04 -13.28 -2.44
N GLU A 78 -9.09 -12.82 -1.75
CA GLU A 78 -10.26 -12.15 -2.35
C GLU A 78 -9.90 -10.90 -3.17
N ILE A 79 -8.90 -10.15 -2.72
CA ILE A 79 -8.42 -8.92 -3.40
C ILE A 79 -7.16 -9.15 -4.21
N SER A 80 -6.66 -10.39 -4.30
CA SER A 80 -5.36 -10.69 -4.92
C SER A 80 -5.28 -10.39 -6.42
N ASP A 81 -6.44 -10.18 -7.06
CA ASP A 81 -6.59 -9.79 -8.46
C ASP A 81 -6.54 -8.27 -8.69
N LEU A 82 -6.49 -7.46 -7.62
CA LEU A 82 -6.29 -6.02 -7.72
C LEU A 82 -4.88 -5.69 -8.18
N ASP A 83 -4.80 -4.89 -9.25
CA ASP A 83 -3.56 -4.25 -9.66
C ASP A 83 -3.07 -3.29 -8.56
N HIS A 84 -1.74 -3.17 -8.42
CA HIS A 84 -1.11 -2.29 -7.43
C HIS A 84 -1.52 -2.53 -5.96
N LEU A 85 -1.99 -3.74 -5.63
CA LEU A 85 -2.44 -4.10 -4.29
C LEU A 85 -1.37 -3.89 -3.20
N LYS A 86 -0.09 -4.11 -3.51
CA LYS A 86 0.98 -3.92 -2.52
C LYS A 86 1.07 -2.47 -2.08
N GLU A 87 1.01 -1.56 -3.04
CA GLU A 87 1.04 -0.11 -2.83
C GLU A 87 -0.19 0.33 -2.01
N PHE A 88 -1.37 -0.22 -2.28
CA PHE A 88 -2.55 0.06 -1.46
C PHE A 88 -2.40 -0.44 -0.01
N LEU A 89 -1.85 -1.64 0.20
CA LEU A 89 -1.62 -2.21 1.53
C LEU A 89 -0.55 -1.46 2.36
N GLU A 90 0.27 -0.62 1.74
CA GLU A 90 1.19 0.27 2.47
C GLU A 90 0.46 1.44 3.13
N VAL A 91 -0.71 1.82 2.62
CA VAL A 91 -1.47 3.01 3.04
C VAL A 91 -2.75 2.63 3.79
N TYR A 92 -3.45 1.59 3.34
CA TYR A 92 -4.77 1.22 3.80
C TYR A 92 -4.79 -0.16 4.44
N SER A 93 -5.75 -0.37 5.35
CA SER A 93 -6.00 -1.72 5.84
C SER A 93 -6.66 -2.57 4.75
N ILE A 94 -6.57 -3.90 4.89
CA ILE A 94 -7.22 -4.82 3.97
C ILE A 94 -8.74 -4.64 3.92
N ASP A 95 -9.34 -4.28 5.06
CA ASP A 95 -10.78 -4.02 5.17
C ASP A 95 -11.15 -2.73 4.41
N ASP A 96 -10.35 -1.67 4.54
CA ASP A 96 -10.58 -0.42 3.79
C ASP A 96 -10.49 -0.65 2.27
N ILE A 97 -9.55 -1.48 1.82
CA ILE A 97 -9.40 -1.84 0.39
C ILE A 97 -10.63 -2.60 -0.11
N ILE A 98 -11.12 -3.57 0.66
CA ILE A 98 -12.32 -4.33 0.29
C ILE A 98 -13.55 -3.41 0.22
N ASP A 99 -13.74 -2.57 1.24
CA ASP A 99 -14.91 -1.70 1.35
C ASP A 99 -14.94 -0.58 0.29
N ASN A 100 -13.78 -0.18 -0.24
CA ASN A 100 -13.63 0.93 -1.19
C ASN A 100 -13.03 0.50 -2.53
N ARG A 101 -13.19 -0.78 -2.92
CA ARG A 101 -12.55 -1.39 -4.08
C ARG A 101 -12.69 -0.60 -5.39
N ASP A 102 -13.87 -0.02 -5.63
CA ASP A 102 -14.17 0.73 -6.86
C ASP A 102 -13.63 2.16 -6.86
N ASP A 103 -13.23 2.68 -5.69
CA ASP A 103 -12.73 4.05 -5.49
C ASP A 103 -11.20 4.10 -5.35
N LEU A 104 -10.52 2.96 -5.41
CA LEU A 104 -9.06 2.88 -5.38
C LEU A 104 -8.47 3.39 -6.68
N ASP A 105 -7.54 4.33 -6.57
CA ASP A 105 -6.82 4.91 -7.69
C ASP A 105 -5.32 4.92 -7.40
N PHE A 106 -4.55 4.41 -8.34
CA PHE A 106 -3.09 4.38 -8.28
C PHE A 106 -2.53 5.11 -9.49
N VAL A 107 -1.66 6.09 -9.24
CA VAL A 107 -1.00 6.87 -10.28
C VAL A 107 0.50 6.59 -10.21
N GLU A 108 1.04 6.01 -11.28
CA GLU A 108 2.47 5.78 -11.41
C GLU A 108 3.16 7.12 -11.76
N ALA A 109 3.92 7.68 -10.82
CA ALA A 109 4.64 8.94 -10.98
C ALA A 109 6.00 8.90 -10.28
N GLY A 110 7.02 9.52 -10.88
CA GLY A 110 8.37 9.57 -10.32
C GLY A 110 8.55 10.60 -9.21
N ASP A 111 7.80 11.72 -9.30
CA ASP A 111 7.77 12.80 -8.33
C ASP A 111 6.45 13.61 -8.40
N ASP A 112 6.37 14.69 -7.64
CA ASP A 112 5.17 15.55 -7.56
C ASP A 112 4.83 16.25 -8.90
N GLU A 113 5.83 16.50 -9.75
CA GLU A 113 5.63 17.13 -11.07
C GLU A 113 5.01 16.10 -12.03
N ASP A 114 5.59 14.90 -12.09
CA ASP A 114 5.06 13.78 -12.85
C ASP A 114 3.61 13.45 -12.42
N LEU A 115 3.34 13.40 -11.11
CA LEU A 115 2.00 13.15 -10.57
C LEU A 115 0.98 14.18 -11.08
N ALA A 116 1.36 15.46 -11.04
CA ALA A 116 0.48 16.52 -11.52
C ALA A 116 0.21 16.39 -13.02
N GLN A 117 1.23 16.02 -13.80
CA GLN A 117 1.09 15.82 -15.24
C GLN A 117 0.15 14.64 -15.55
N GLU A 118 0.39 13.47 -14.96
CA GLU A 118 -0.43 12.27 -15.18
C GLU A 118 -1.90 12.50 -14.83
N LEU A 119 -2.18 13.09 -13.67
CA LEU A 119 -3.55 13.40 -13.25
C LEU A 119 -4.24 14.39 -14.21
N ILE A 120 -3.52 15.42 -14.68
CA ILE A 120 -4.07 16.39 -15.62
C ILE A 120 -4.36 15.74 -16.98
N GLU A 121 -3.46 14.88 -17.47
CA GLU A 121 -3.66 14.15 -18.72
C GLU A 121 -4.87 13.22 -18.65
N GLN A 122 -5.03 12.48 -17.54
CA GLN A 122 -6.20 11.63 -17.30
C GLN A 122 -7.52 12.41 -17.26
N MET A 123 -7.52 13.63 -16.72
CA MET A 123 -8.69 14.52 -16.74
C MET A 123 -9.03 15.06 -18.15
N GLY A 124 -8.13 14.89 -19.13
CA GLY A 124 -8.30 15.36 -20.50
C GLY A 124 -7.51 16.63 -20.82
N GLY A 125 -6.49 16.97 -20.03
CA GLY A 125 -5.55 18.06 -20.29
C GLY A 125 -5.75 19.31 -19.43
N VAL A 126 -4.79 20.24 -19.50
CA VAL A 126 -4.74 21.48 -18.70
C VAL A 126 -5.98 22.35 -18.90
N GLU A 127 -6.61 22.30 -20.08
CA GLU A 127 -7.83 23.02 -20.41
C GLU A 127 -9.05 22.61 -19.58
N THR A 128 -9.02 21.43 -18.95
CA THR A 128 -10.10 20.93 -18.10
C THR A 128 -10.04 21.52 -16.70
N LEU A 129 -8.90 22.10 -16.32
CA LEU A 129 -8.72 22.73 -15.02
C LEU A 129 -9.56 23.99 -14.89
N SER A 130 -10.03 24.24 -13.66
CA SER A 130 -10.79 25.44 -13.36
C SER A 130 -9.93 26.70 -13.57
N VAL A 131 -10.58 27.80 -13.94
CA VAL A 131 -9.90 29.11 -14.06
C VAL A 131 -9.23 29.52 -12.75
N GLU A 132 -9.81 29.19 -11.60
CA GLU A 132 -9.20 29.47 -10.29
C GLU A 132 -7.88 28.70 -10.11
N THR A 133 -7.87 27.40 -10.45
CA THR A 133 -6.66 26.56 -10.41
C THR A 133 -5.58 27.14 -11.31
N LEU A 134 -5.92 27.43 -12.57
CA LEU A 134 -5.00 28.03 -13.54
C LEU A 134 -4.42 29.34 -13.01
N GLN A 135 -5.24 30.22 -12.44
CA GLN A 135 -4.77 31.48 -11.87
C GLN A 135 -3.82 31.31 -10.68
N ARG A 136 -4.07 30.32 -9.81
CA ARG A 136 -3.24 30.04 -8.63
C ARG A 136 -1.83 29.60 -9.02
N TYR A 137 -1.70 28.84 -10.10
CA TYR A 137 -0.43 28.26 -10.55
C TYR A 137 0.20 29.00 -11.75
N PHE A 138 -0.47 30.01 -12.33
CA PHE A 138 0.07 30.76 -13.45
C PHE A 138 1.29 31.59 -13.05
N ASN A 139 2.41 31.35 -13.70
CA ASN A 139 3.66 32.08 -13.46
C ASN A 139 3.72 33.37 -14.28
N PHE A 140 3.14 34.46 -13.75
CA PHE A 140 3.18 35.79 -14.37
C PHE A 140 4.60 36.32 -14.62
N GLY A 141 5.57 35.92 -13.78
CA GLY A 141 6.97 36.33 -13.93
C GLY A 141 7.61 35.75 -15.19
N SER A 142 7.48 34.44 -15.40
CA SER A 142 7.96 33.76 -16.61
C SER A 142 7.24 34.27 -17.87
N TYR A 143 5.90 34.30 -17.84
CA TYR A 143 5.12 34.78 -18.97
C TYR A 143 5.43 36.24 -19.32
N GLY A 144 5.54 37.12 -18.32
CA GLY A 144 5.91 38.52 -18.52
C GLY A 144 7.33 38.72 -19.04
N ARG A 145 8.27 37.86 -18.64
CA ARG A 145 9.63 37.85 -19.20
C ARG A 145 9.61 37.51 -20.68
N ASP A 146 8.84 36.50 -21.07
CA ASP A 146 8.73 36.08 -22.47
C ASP A 146 8.13 37.22 -23.32
N LEU A 147 7.05 37.86 -22.84
CA LEU A 147 6.48 39.07 -23.46
C LEU A 147 7.50 40.21 -23.62
N ALA A 148 8.37 40.43 -22.62
CA ALA A 148 9.40 41.45 -22.67
C ALA A 148 10.60 41.10 -23.58
N ILE A 149 10.70 39.84 -24.03
CA ILE A 149 11.72 39.39 -24.99
C ILE A 149 11.17 39.48 -26.42
N SER A 150 9.93 39.05 -26.64
CA SER A 150 9.31 38.97 -27.97
C SER A 150 8.55 40.24 -28.36
N ASP A 151 7.61 40.65 -27.51
CA ASP A 151 6.49 41.50 -27.91
C ASP A 151 6.60 42.92 -27.37
N TYR A 152 7.41 43.16 -26.33
CA TYR A 152 7.51 44.44 -25.66
C TYR A 152 8.95 44.85 -25.36
N ALA A 153 9.26 46.14 -25.55
CA ALA A 153 10.51 46.75 -25.12
C ALA A 153 10.33 47.49 -23.78
N LYS A 154 11.31 47.34 -22.88
CA LYS A 154 11.33 48.04 -21.59
C LYS A 154 11.76 49.50 -21.74
N THR A 155 11.08 50.39 -21.03
CA THR A 155 11.38 51.83 -20.93
C THR A 155 11.60 52.24 -19.47
N SER A 156 11.82 53.54 -19.23
CA SER A 156 11.92 54.09 -17.87
C SER A 156 10.61 54.08 -17.08
N HIS A 157 9.45 53.97 -17.74
CA HIS A 157 8.12 54.09 -17.10
C HIS A 157 7.17 52.92 -17.43
N GLY A 158 7.67 51.83 -18.04
CA GLY A 158 6.84 50.69 -18.42
C GLY A 158 7.34 49.97 -19.67
N TYR A 159 6.43 49.30 -20.37
CA TYR A 159 6.71 48.52 -21.57
C TYR A 159 5.93 49.06 -22.77
N VAL A 160 6.53 48.98 -23.96
CA VAL A 160 5.91 49.40 -25.23
C VAL A 160 5.92 48.23 -26.20
N LYS A 161 4.78 47.97 -26.88
CA LYS A 161 4.65 46.87 -27.84
C LYS A 161 5.57 47.10 -29.06
N ASN A 162 6.30 46.07 -29.46
CA ASN A 162 7.14 46.06 -30.66
C ASN A 162 6.25 46.12 -31.93
N ILE A 163 6.77 46.74 -33.00
CA ILE A 163 6.08 46.92 -34.30
C ILE A 163 6.84 46.17 -35.39
#